data_AF-A0A9P6UNM1-F1
#
_entry.id   AF-A0A9P6UNM1-F1
#
_cell.length_a   1.000
_cell.length_b   1.000
_cell.length_c   1.000
_cell.angle_alpha   90.00
_cell.angle_beta   90.00
_cell.angle_gamma   90.00
#
_symmetry.space_group_name_H-M   'P 1'
#
loop_
_entity.id
_entity.type
_entity.pdbx_description
1 polymer ?
#
loop_
_entity_poly.entity_id
_entity_poly.type
_entity_poly.pdbx_seq_one_letter_code
_entity_poly.pdbx_strand_id
1 'polypeptide(L)' 'MCGIFAYLNYLTAVDRQTIADILTNGLKRLEYRGYDSAGLAIDGDNEKEVLIFKEVGKVASLQKLIEDQKT' A
#
# COMPACT_ATOMS: atom_id res chain seq x y z
N MET A 1 -2.49 -4.40 -17.77
CA MET A 1 -3.83 -3.90 -17.38
C MET A 1 -3.70 -3.30 -15.98
N CYS A 2 -4.46 -2.28 -15.59
CA CYS A 2 -4.28 -1.66 -14.26
C CYS A 2 -5.33 -2.11 -13.25
N GLY A 3 -5.03 -1.92 -11.95
CA GLY A 3 -5.94 -2.16 -10.84
C GLY A 3 -5.80 -1.04 -9.80
N ILE A 4 -6.92 -0.62 -9.22
CA ILE A 4 -6.97 0.39 -8.16
C ILE A 4 -7.68 -0.23 -6.96
N PHE A 5 -7.14 -0.01 -5.78
CA PHE A 5 -7.72 -0.40 -4.51
C PHE A 5 -7.48 0.70 -3.48
N ALA A 6 -8.48 0.97 -2.65
CA ALA A 6 -8.41 1.97 -1.59
C ALA A 6 -9.12 1.45 -0.34
N TYR A 7 -8.63 1.86 0.81
CA TYR A 7 -9.20 1.57 2.12
C TYR A 7 -9.37 2.88 2.89
N LEU A 8 -10.52 3.06 3.52
CA LEU A 8 -10.85 4.23 4.34
C LEU A 8 -11.48 3.73 5.64
N ASN A 9 -10.82 3.97 6.77
CA ASN A 9 -11.34 3.74 8.10
C ASN A 9 -11.94 5.03 8.67
N TYR A 10 -13.26 5.04 8.93
CA TYR A 10 -13.95 6.19 9.52
C TYR A 10 -14.43 5.83 10.93
N LEU A 11 -14.12 6.69 11.90
CA LEU A 11 -14.44 6.48 13.33
C LEU A 11 -13.99 5.10 13.86
N THR A 12 -12.96 4.51 13.24
CA THR A 12 -12.39 3.22 13.60
C THR A 12 -10.88 3.38 13.69
N ALA A 13 -10.35 3.22 14.91
CA ALA A 13 -8.91 3.28 15.13
C ALA A 13 -8.26 2.02 14.54
N VAL A 14 -7.31 2.23 13.63
CA VAL A 14 -6.52 1.20 12.98
C VAL A 14 -5.09 1.73 12.91
N ASP A 15 -4.11 0.89 13.23
CA ASP A 15 -2.70 1.24 13.11
C ASP A 15 -2.25 1.32 11.64
N ARG A 16 -1.22 2.13 11.38
CA ARG A 16 -0.71 2.37 10.02
C ARG A 16 -0.20 1.09 9.35
N GLN A 17 0.40 0.18 10.11
CA GLN A 17 0.87 -1.10 9.61
C GLN A 17 -0.29 -1.95 9.09
N THR A 18 -1.38 -2.06 9.86
CA THR A 18 -2.60 -2.77 9.43
C THR A 18 -3.21 -2.13 8.18
N ILE A 19 -3.20 -0.80 8.06
CA ILE A 19 -3.64 -0.11 6.83
C ILE A 19 -2.76 -0.51 5.64
N ALA A 20 -1.43 -0.49 5.79
CA ALA A 20 -0.50 -0.91 4.74
C ALA A 20 -0.70 -2.38 4.33
N ASP A 21 -0.93 -3.27 5.29
CA ASP A 21 -1.21 -4.69 5.04
C ASP A 21 -2.55 -4.90 4.30
N ILE A 22 -3.59 -4.16 4.66
CA ILE A 22 -4.88 -4.19 3.95
C ILE A 22 -4.69 -3.75 2.50
N LEU A 23 -3.99 -2.63 2.28
CA LEU A 23 -3.75 -2.08 0.93
C LEU A 23 -2.92 -3.05 0.07
N THR A 24 -1.82 -3.59 0.59
CA THR A 24 -0.98 -4.54 -0.14
C THR A 24 -1.71 -5.85 -0.45
N ASN A 25 -2.53 -6.37 0.48
CA ASN A 25 -3.36 -7.54 0.23
C ASN A 25 -4.46 -7.28 -0.82
N GLY A 26 -5.04 -6.08 -0.82
CA GLY A 26 -5.96 -5.64 -1.88
C GLY A 26 -5.28 -5.63 -3.26
N LEU A 27 -4.07 -5.09 -3.34
CA LEU A 27 -3.27 -5.13 -4.58
C LEU A 27 -2.95 -6.56 -5.02
N LYS A 28 -2.51 -7.45 -4.11
CA LYS A 28 -2.26 -8.87 -4.42
C LYS A 28 -3.46 -9.56 -5.06
N ARG A 29 -4.67 -9.27 -4.59
CA ARG A 29 -5.91 -9.81 -5.19
C ARG A 29 -6.15 -9.33 -6.61
N LEU A 30 -5.53 -8.24 -7.03
CA LEU A 30 -5.59 -7.71 -8.39
C LEU A 30 -4.44 -8.22 -9.28
N GLU A 31 -3.46 -8.99 -8.77
CA GLU A 31 -2.25 -9.43 -9.51
C GLU A 31 -2.56 -10.24 -10.76
N TYR A 32 -3.69 -10.95 -10.77
CA TYR A 32 -4.15 -11.70 -11.94
C TYR A 32 -4.36 -10.81 -13.18
N ARG A 33 -4.56 -9.49 -13.03
CA ARG A 33 -4.72 -8.55 -14.15
C ARG A 33 -3.41 -8.26 -14.88
N GLY A 34 -2.27 -8.50 -14.24
CA GLY A 34 -0.95 -8.27 -14.80
C GLY A 34 -0.56 -6.79 -14.89
N TYR A 35 0.53 -6.43 -14.22
CA TYR A 35 1.11 -5.09 -14.17
C TYR A 35 2.62 -5.14 -13.98
N ASP A 36 3.29 -4.09 -14.46
CA ASP A 36 4.74 -3.99 -14.48
C ASP A 36 5.31 -3.28 -13.24
N SER A 37 4.44 -2.68 -12.42
CA SER A 37 4.78 -1.98 -11.19
C SER A 37 3.58 -1.86 -10.26
N ALA A 38 3.84 -1.55 -8.99
CA ALA A 38 2.82 -1.29 -7.98
C ALA A 38 3.24 -0.11 -7.09
N GLY A 39 2.25 0.53 -6.47
CA GLY A 39 2.50 1.56 -5.46
C GLY A 39 1.30 1.80 -4.57
N LEU A 40 1.54 2.40 -3.42
CA LEU A 40 0.51 2.83 -2.48
C LEU A 40 0.92 4.14 -1.80
N ALA A 41 -0.07 4.83 -1.26
CA ALA A 41 0.12 6.04 -0.48
C ALA A 41 -0.68 5.93 0.83
N ILE A 42 -0.10 6.37 1.93
CA ILE A 42 -0.70 6.42 3.27
C ILE A 42 -0.27 7.70 3.98
N ASP A 43 -1.03 8.11 4.98
CA ASP A 43 -0.70 9.30 5.77
C ASP A 43 0.56 9.06 6.62
N GLY A 44 1.43 10.05 6.67
CA GLY A 44 2.64 10.09 7.49
C GLY A 44 2.35 10.52 8.93
N ASP A 45 3.38 10.92 9.67
CA ASP A 45 3.24 11.28 11.09
C ASP A 45 2.59 12.65 11.28
N ASN A 46 2.67 13.50 10.27
CA ASN A 46 2.06 14.82 10.26
C ASN A 46 0.78 14.84 9.42
N GLU A 47 -0.21 15.66 9.80
CA GLU A 47 -1.55 15.74 9.18
C GLU A 47 -1.57 15.99 7.66
N LYS A 48 -0.47 16.50 7.09
CA LYS A 48 -0.34 16.80 5.65
C LYS A 48 0.76 16.01 4.97
N GLU A 49 1.41 15.12 5.72
CA GLU A 49 2.45 14.28 5.19
C GLU A 49 1.84 13.02 4.57
N VAL A 50 2.29 12.70 3.37
CA VAL A 50 1.87 11.49 2.66
C VAL A 50 3.13 10.69 2.35
N LEU A 51 3.18 9.47 2.87
CA LEU A 51 4.20 8.49 2.54
C LEU A 51 3.77 7.78 1.26
N ILE A 52 4.68 7.77 0.27
CA ILE A 52 4.42 7.18 -1.04
C ILE A 52 5.46 6.09 -1.30
N PHE A 53 4.98 4.88 -1.52
CA PHE A 53 5.80 3.71 -1.82
C PHE A 53 5.51 3.25 -3.24
N LYS A 54 6.56 3.06 -4.05
CA LYS A 54 6.45 2.59 -5.44
C LYS A 54 7.58 1.63 -5.73
N GLU A 55 7.27 0.53 -6.39
CA GLU A 55 8.26 -0.48 -6.75
C GLU A 55 7.95 -1.07 -8.13
N VAL A 56 9.00 -1.39 -8.88
CA VAL A 56 8.88 -2.07 -10.17
C VAL A 56 8.74 -3.57 -9.95
N GLY A 57 7.85 -4.20 -10.71
CA GLY A 57 7.56 -5.63 -10.61
C GLY A 57 6.35 -5.94 -9.72
N LYS A 58 6.45 -7.05 -8.99
CA LYS A 58 5.31 -7.64 -8.25
C LYS A 58 5.01 -6.92 -6.94
N VAL A 59 3.79 -7.07 -6.44
CA VAL A 59 3.35 -6.48 -5.14
C VAL A 59 4.22 -6.99 -3.99
N ALA A 60 4.77 -8.20 -4.09
CA ALA A 60 5.70 -8.74 -3.10
C ALA A 60 6.97 -7.88 -2.92
N SER A 61 7.48 -7.25 -3.97
CA SER A 61 8.64 -6.34 -3.87
C SER A 61 8.25 -5.05 -3.15
N LEU A 62 7.08 -4.49 -3.49
CA LEU A 62 6.53 -3.32 -2.81
C LEU A 62 6.34 -3.57 -1.30
N GLN A 63 5.83 -4.74 -0.93
CA GLN A 63 5.65 -5.10 0.48
C GLN A 63 6.98 -5.13 1.24
N LYS A 64 8.03 -5.73 0.66
CA LYS A 64 9.37 -5.74 1.29
C LYS A 64 9.89 -4.32 1.48
N LEU A 65 9.72 -3.46 0.49
CA LEU A 65 10.14 -2.05 0.58
C LEU A 65 9.46 -1.34 1.75
N ILE A 66 8.17 -1.60 1.98
CA ILE A 66 7.42 -1.02 3.11
C ILE A 66 7.94 -1.56 4.45
N GLU A 67 8.18 -2.86 4.55
CA GLU A 67 8.72 -3.51 5.76
C GLU A 67 10.13 -3.00 6.10
N ASP A 68 10.98 -2.79 5.09
CA ASP A 68 12.36 -2.30 5.25
C ASP A 68 12.42 -0.81 5.65
N GLN A 69 11.47 0.00 5.17
CA GLN A 69 11.40 1.42 5.51
C GLN A 69 10.82 1.70 6.90
N LYS A 70 10.55 0.67 7.73
CA LYS A 70 10.09 0.72 9.13
C LYS A 70 9.52 2.09 9.52
N THR A 71 8.28 2.29 9.12
CA THR A 71 7.43 3.29 9.75
C THR A 71 7.10 2.88 11.19
#